data_AF-A0A962F8U7-F1
#
_entry.id   AF-A0A962F8U7-F1
#
_cell.length_a   1.000
_cell.length_b   1.000
_cell.length_c   1.000
_cell.angle_alpha   90.00
_cell.angle_beta   90.00
_cell.angle_gamma   90.00
#
_symmetry.space_group_name_H-M   'P 1'
#
loop_
_entity.id
_entity.type
_entity.pdbx_description
1 polymer ?
#
loop_
_entity_poly.entity_id
_entity_poly.type
_entity_poly.pdbx_seq_one_letter_code
_entity_poly.pdbx_strand_id
1 'polypeptide(L)' 'MADAIRMEAGETSAVFCRRMGWKEGDKIESPTEGAHSVLEIITLHDHVVRAREIAWNGNPLKSPQVCSWALSYRAWRAVQ' A
#
# COMPACT_ATOMS: atom_id res chain seq x y z
N MET A 1 -5.04 -10.49 14.57
CA MET A 1 -3.95 -10.20 13.61
C MET A 1 -4.60 -10.05 12.26
N ALA A 2 -4.45 -8.92 11.57
CA ALA A 2 -5.01 -8.76 10.23
C ALA A 2 -4.19 -9.60 9.26
N ASP A 3 -4.83 -10.61 8.66
CA ASP A 3 -4.24 -11.42 7.59
C ASP A 3 -3.80 -10.52 6.43
N ALA A 4 -2.61 -10.79 5.89
CA ALA A 4 -2.09 -10.05 4.76
C ALA A 4 -2.84 -10.51 3.49
N ILE A 5 -3.56 -9.59 2.85
CA ILE A 5 -4.44 -9.92 1.73
C ILE A 5 -3.73 -9.62 0.43
N ARG A 6 -3.81 -10.57 -0.53
CA ARG A 6 -3.21 -10.45 -1.86
C ARG A 6 -4.22 -9.90 -2.86
N MET A 7 -3.70 -9.22 -3.86
CA MET A 7 -4.45 -8.84 -5.05
C MET A 7 -4.76 -10.05 -5.93
N GLU A 8 -5.94 -10.04 -6.53
CA GLU A 8 -6.34 -11.07 -7.50
C GLU A 8 -5.67 -10.82 -8.87
N ALA A 9 -5.48 -11.89 -9.65
CA ALA A 9 -4.89 -11.76 -10.98
C ALA A 9 -5.79 -10.91 -11.89
N GLY A 10 -5.27 -9.80 -12.41
CA GLY A 10 -6.01 -8.84 -13.25
C GLY A 10 -6.73 -7.73 -12.45
N GLU A 11 -6.67 -7.76 -11.12
CA GLU A 11 -7.19 -6.69 -10.27
C GLU A 11 -6.27 -5.46 -10.35
N THR A 12 -6.85 -4.27 -10.50
CA THR A 12 -6.08 -3.02 -10.42
C THR A 12 -5.89 -2.61 -8.96
N SER A 13 -4.79 -1.90 -8.66
CA SER A 13 -4.52 -1.42 -7.29
C SER A 13 -5.65 -0.56 -6.73
N ALA A 14 -6.36 0.21 -7.58
CA ALA A 14 -7.50 1.02 -7.15
C ALA A 14 -8.71 0.17 -6.74
N VAL A 15 -9.02 -0.88 -7.50
CA VAL A 15 -10.08 -1.85 -7.15
C VAL A 15 -9.72 -2.57 -5.86
N PHE A 16 -8.47 -2.98 -5.70
CA PHE A 16 -7.98 -3.62 -4.49
C PHE A 16 -8.16 -2.71 -3.26
N CYS A 17 -7.69 -1.46 -3.31
CA CYS A 17 -7.87 -0.51 -2.21
C CYS A 17 -9.35 -0.34 -1.83
N ARG A 18 -10.24 -0.24 -2.82
CA ARG A 18 -11.69 -0.13 -2.58
C ARG A 18 -12.29 -1.36 -1.93
N ARG A 19 -11.92 -2.56 -2.42
CA ARG A 19 -12.34 -3.84 -1.84
C ARG A 19 -11.88 -3.97 -0.37
N MET A 20 -10.70 -3.44 -0.07
CA MET A 20 -10.13 -3.39 1.27
C MET A 20 -10.72 -2.28 2.15
N GLY A 21 -11.54 -1.39 1.59
CA GLY A 21 -12.09 -0.23 2.32
C GLY A 21 -11.05 0.85 2.62
N TRP A 22 -9.89 0.82 1.96
CA TRP A 22 -8.83 1.81 2.15
C TRP A 22 -9.14 3.11 1.43
N LYS A 23 -8.75 4.22 2.05
CA LYS A 23 -8.97 5.59 1.57
C LYS A 23 -7.69 6.42 1.63
N GLU A 24 -7.76 7.62 1.05
CA GLU A 24 -6.70 8.61 1.17
C GLU A 24 -6.41 8.93 2.64
N GLY A 25 -5.13 8.96 3.01
CA GLY A 25 -4.64 9.08 4.37
C GLY A 25 -4.40 7.74 5.08
N ASP A 26 -4.95 6.63 4.59
CA ASP A 26 -4.69 5.32 5.19
C ASP A 26 -3.25 4.87 4.94
N LYS A 27 -2.73 4.14 5.93
CA LYS A 27 -1.40 3.54 5.89
C LYS A 27 -1.51 2.04 5.65
N ILE A 28 -0.74 1.53 4.70
CA ILE A 28 -0.70 0.13 4.34
C ILE A 28 0.73 -0.39 4.35
N GLU A 29 0.92 -1.64 4.72
CA GLU A 29 2.25 -2.25 4.75
C GLU A 29 2.28 -3.56 3.99
N SER A 30 3.45 -3.84 3.39
CA SER A 30 3.75 -5.10 2.72
C SER A 30 4.60 -5.98 3.65
N PRO A 31 4.13 -7.17 4.08
CA PRO A 31 4.87 -8.04 4.99
C PRO A 31 5.83 -8.99 4.27
N THR A 32 6.38 -8.60 3.11
CA THR A 32 7.26 -9.50 2.33
C THR A 32 8.53 -9.82 3.10
N GLU A 33 8.97 -11.09 3.09
CA GLU A 33 10.22 -11.51 3.74
C GLU A 33 11.41 -10.66 3.26
N GLY A 34 12.03 -9.93 4.19
CA GLY A 34 13.24 -9.15 3.97
C GLY A 34 13.05 -7.66 3.61
N ALA A 35 11.84 -7.22 3.24
CA ALA A 35 11.57 -5.81 2.93
C ALA A 35 10.14 -5.39 3.29
N HIS A 36 10.02 -4.66 4.41
CA HIS A 36 8.77 -4.07 4.88
C HIS A 36 8.65 -2.63 4.45
N SER A 37 7.80 -2.34 3.47
CA SER A 37 7.48 -0.97 3.07
C SER A 37 6.15 -0.57 3.70
N VAL A 38 6.11 0.59 4.36
CA VAL A 38 4.87 1.26 4.79
C VAL A 38 4.59 2.39 3.82
N LEU A 39 3.44 2.32 3.17
CA LEU A 39 2.95 3.33 2.25
C LEU A 39 1.78 4.08 2.88
N GLU A 40 1.70 5.38 2.63
CA GLU A 40 0.51 6.19 2.89
C GLU A 40 -0.17 6.52 1.58
N ILE A 41 -1.47 6.23 1.48
CA ILE A 41 -2.26 6.52 0.29
C ILE A 41 -2.50 8.02 0.22
N ILE A 42 -1.97 8.67 -0.82
CA ILE A 42 -2.13 10.11 -1.04
C ILE A 42 -3.31 10.39 -1.95
N THR A 43 -3.53 9.53 -2.94
CA THR A 43 -4.63 9.71 -3.89
C THR A 43 -5.17 8.36 -4.34
N LEU A 44 -6.49 8.20 -4.32
CA LEU A 44 -7.19 7.00 -4.79
C LEU A 44 -8.26 7.37 -5.81
N HIS A 45 -7.88 7.38 -7.08
CA HIS A 45 -8.79 7.59 -8.22
C HIS A 45 -9.26 6.25 -8.81
N ASP A 46 -10.15 6.31 -9.81
CA ASP A 46 -10.76 5.14 -10.45
C ASP A 46 -9.77 4.11 -10.97
N HIS A 47 -8.62 4.56 -11.46
CA HIS A 47 -7.61 3.69 -12.06
C HIS A 47 -6.19 3.93 -11.51
N VAL A 48 -6.03 4.91 -10.62
CA VAL A 48 -4.71 5.36 -10.18
C VAL A 48 -4.65 5.42 -8.67
N VAL A 49 -3.63 4.77 -8.12
CA VAL A 49 -3.24 4.90 -6.71
C VAL A 49 -1.91 5.63 -6.65
N ARG A 50 -1.90 6.79 -5.99
CA ARG A 50 -0.66 7.45 -5.59
C ARG A 50 -0.44 7.22 -4.12
N ALA A 51 0.75 6.77 -3.78
CA ALA A 51 1.15 6.58 -2.41
C ALA A 51 2.55 7.15 -2.20
N ARG A 52 2.88 7.47 -0.96
CA ARG A 52 4.25 7.79 -0.56
C ARG A 52 4.76 6.72 0.38
N GLU A 53 5.97 6.25 0.16
CA GLU A 53 6.62 5.37 1.13
C GLU A 53 7.08 6.22 2.32
N ILE A 54 6.60 5.89 3.51
CA ILE A 54 6.89 6.63 4.75
C ILE A 54 7.86 5.88 5.66
N ALA A 55 7.97 4.56 5.50
CA ALA A 55 8.93 3.75 6.24
C ALA A 55 9.38 2.56 5.41
N TRP A 56 10.64 2.17 5.60
CA TRP A 56 11.23 0.97 5.02
C TRP A 56 11.99 0.19 6.09
N ASN A 57 11.69 -1.10 6.24
CA ASN A 57 12.25 -1.98 7.27
C ASN A 57 12.15 -1.38 8.70
N GLY A 58 10.99 -0.82 9.03
CA GLY A 58 10.73 -0.19 10.33
C GLY A 58 11.40 1.16 10.53
N ASN A 59 12.22 1.62 9.57
CA ASN A 59 12.88 2.92 9.65
C ASN A 59 12.06 3.97 8.88
N PRO A 60 11.63 5.06 9.52
CA PRO A 60 10.94 6.14 8.83
C PRO A 60 11.87 6.80 7.81
N LEU A 61 11.35 7.07 6.62
CA LEU A 61 12.10 7.75 5.57
C LEU A 61 12.14 9.26 5.85
N LYS A 62 13.33 9.86 5.81
CA LYS A 62 13.52 11.31 6.05
C LYS A 62 12.86 12.17 4.96
N SER A 63 12.77 11.64 3.74
CA SER A 63 12.17 12.31 2.59
C SER A 63 11.28 11.32 1.83
N PRO A 64 10.02 11.14 2.25
CA PRO A 64 9.10 10.23 1.60
C PRO A 64 8.78 10.74 0.19
N GLN A 65 9.11 9.95 -0.84
CA GLN A 65 8.80 10.30 -2.23
C GLN A 65 7.38 9.86 -2.59
N VAL A 66 6.62 10.76 -3.24
CA VAL A 66 5.31 10.43 -3.81
C VAL A 66 5.54 9.79 -5.17
N CYS A 67 5.14 8.53 -5.32
CA CYS A 67 5.25 7.79 -6.58
C CYS A 67 3.88 7.19 -6.95
N SER A 68 3.69 6.93 -8.24
CA SER A 68 2.60 6.04 -8.67
C SER A 68 2.98 4.62 -8.23
N TRP A 69 2.21 4.05 -7.31
CA TRP A 69 2.47 2.71 -6.80
C TRP A 69 1.53 1.71 -7.46
N ALA A 70 2.11 0.72 -8.13
CA ALA A 70 1.41 -0.52 -8.39
C ALA A 70 1.52 -1.35 -7.11
N LEU A 71 0.40 -1.45 -6.37
CA LEU A 71 0.23 -2.53 -5.41
C LEU A 71 0.29 -3.80 -6.26
N SER A 72 1.45 -4.45 -6.27
CA SER A 72 1.70 -5.67 -7.04
C SER A 72 1.20 -6.89 -6.26
N TYR A 73 1.49 -8.11 -6.72
CA TYR A 73 1.17 -9.41 -6.08
C TYR A 73 1.63 -9.59 -4.61
N ARG A 74 2.21 -8.55 -4.00
CA ARG A 74 2.54 -8.52 -2.58
C ARG A 74 1.25 -8.59 -1.77
N ALA A 75 1.35 -9.28 -0.64
CA ALA A 75 0.29 -9.19 0.36
C ALA A 75 0.38 -7.80 1.00
N TRP A 76 -0.75 -7.17 1.26
CA TRP A 76 -0.82 -5.86 1.91
C TRP A 76 -1.79 -5.93 3.09
N ARG A 77 -1.54 -5.13 4.13
CA ARG A 77 -2.45 -4.98 5.27
C ARG A 77 -2.51 -3.53 5.73
N ALA A 78 -3.63 -3.15 6.36
CA ALA A 78 -3.77 -1.85 7.00
C ALA A 78 -2.85 -1.76 8.22
N VAL A 79 -2.24 -0.58 8.40
CA VAL A 79 -1.52 -0.19 9.61
C VAL A 79 -2.48 0.67 10.44
N GLN A 80 -2.85 0.19 11.63
CA GLN A 80 -3.67 0.96 12.58
C GLN A 80 -2.83 1.99 13.34
#